data_AF-A0AAP0D0X0-F1
#
_entry.id   AF-A0AAP0D0X0-F1
#
_cell.length_a   1.000
_cell.length_b   1.000
_cell.length_c   1.000
_cell.angle_alpha   90.00
_cell.angle_beta   90.00
_cell.angle_gamma   90.00
#
_symmetry.space_group_name_H-M   'P 1'
#
loop_
_entity.id
_entity.type
_entity.pdbx_description
1 polymer ?
#
loop_
_entity_poly.entity_id
_entity_poly.type
_entity_poly.pdbx_seq_one_letter_code
_entity_poly.pdbx_strand_id
1 'polypeptide(L)'
;MQNHDEIPVEPETESTAFNIDYEADDEWSNYKDSDVMQQQSAIFEQNAAKFPFVGDKESLSSLEAEYESGSPILLEKIKVYYNILCFMLILFFIEYCYSAFTSMQVLSEEYGAIRRTRGDGNCFFRSFMFSYLEHILQSQDQAEVERVKTNVEKCRKTLQDLGYADFTFEDFFSLFLEQLESVLQGNDASISHDELIIRSRDQSVSDYVVMFFRFVTSGEIRKRSEFFEPFILGLSNTTVEQFCKTSVEPMGEESDHVHITALCDALGVPIRVVYLDRSSCDKEGRVSVNHHDFVPTPSDGASAGTSETGSEPDPFIVLLYRPGHYDILYKKELPETTKSRRELAFIHHQRPAAKMVERFFSINSPNPHHDPIILLSGPPSSGKTSLLFQFAFNSVISHGGKSVVFICSRRKLDPKPPFLSKGVDPTSDVFDRIQMKYVEDEEGINKFFAAFHMHDTFPALVVIDDLGEFFDERNCQQRYHSPRGRELAMVRTLALCRNAINHANETGPCMLLLSDTHHGDTLRFLHIYKRWVNSIYTIKGDGIGSYILRCNSLETARTKAARYSVSLQYLVLEETYENEEQR
;
A
#
# COMPACT_ATOMS: atom_id res chain seq x y z
N MET A 1 -56.19 -0.49 57.44
CA MET A 1 -56.30 0.95 57.80
C MET A 1 -54.91 1.52 57.64
N GLN A 2 -54.53 2.40 56.71
CA GLN A 2 -55.17 3.23 55.67
C GLN A 2 -54.14 3.25 54.50
N ASN A 3 -54.52 2.90 53.27
CA ASN A 3 -55.04 3.77 52.19
C ASN A 3 -53.99 4.81 51.70
N HIS A 4 -53.39 4.60 50.53
CA HIS A 4 -53.73 5.19 49.19
C HIS A 4 -52.74 6.35 48.90
N ASP A 5 -52.09 6.50 47.73
CA ASP A 5 -52.63 6.58 46.37
C ASP A 5 -51.65 6.22 45.22
N GLU A 6 -52.29 6.01 44.08
CA GLU A 6 -51.98 5.52 42.71
C GLU A 6 -51.17 6.47 41.77
N ILE A 7 -50.21 5.99 40.93
CA ILE A 7 -50.22 5.62 39.46
C ILE A 7 -49.74 6.79 38.53
N PRO A 8 -49.28 6.66 37.25
CA PRO A 8 -48.32 5.77 36.51
C PRO A 8 -47.22 6.55 35.73
N VAL A 9 -46.15 5.90 35.21
CA VAL A 9 -45.65 6.16 33.83
C VAL A 9 -45.06 4.87 33.25
N GLU A 10 -45.49 4.54 32.03
CA GLU A 10 -45.13 3.36 31.21
C GLU A 10 -43.86 3.62 30.34
N PRO A 11 -43.36 2.66 29.53
CA PRO A 11 -41.96 2.25 29.49
C PRO A 11 -41.12 2.94 28.40
N GLU A 12 -39.80 3.00 28.59
CA GLU A 12 -38.86 3.14 27.48
C GLU A 12 -37.98 1.90 27.38
N THR A 13 -38.13 1.23 26.25
CA THR A 13 -37.38 0.08 25.76
C THR A 13 -36.04 0.51 25.15
N GLU A 14 -35.09 -0.43 25.23
CA GLU A 14 -33.87 -0.59 24.41
C GLU A 14 -32.59 0.15 24.81
N SER A 15 -31.67 -0.61 25.42
CA SER A 15 -30.52 -1.14 24.66
C SER A 15 -29.94 -2.37 25.37
N THR A 16 -30.15 -3.56 24.80
CA THR A 16 -29.46 -4.78 25.21
C THR A 16 -28.03 -4.74 24.70
N ALA A 17 -27.14 -4.10 25.47
CA ALA A 17 -25.73 -4.42 25.41
C ALA A 17 -25.58 -5.85 25.98
N PHE A 18 -25.17 -6.80 25.14
CA PHE A 18 -24.71 -8.10 25.59
C PHE A 18 -23.43 -7.89 26.40
N ASN A 19 -23.56 -7.76 27.72
CA ASN A 19 -22.47 -8.02 28.65
C ASN A 19 -22.22 -9.53 28.62
N ILE A 20 -21.12 -9.94 28.01
CA ILE A 20 -20.50 -11.23 28.30
C ILE A 20 -19.43 -10.93 29.35
N ASP A 21 -19.79 -11.13 30.62
CA ASP A 21 -18.81 -11.24 31.70
C ASP A 21 -17.96 -12.48 31.42
N TYR A 22 -16.74 -12.28 30.93
CA TYR A 22 -15.72 -13.32 30.90
C TYR A 22 -15.02 -13.34 32.27
N GLU A 23 -15.50 -14.20 33.17
CA GLU A 23 -14.69 -14.69 34.28
C GLU A 23 -13.66 -15.65 33.69
N ALA A 24 -12.38 -15.27 33.74
CA ALA A 24 -11.28 -16.15 33.40
C ALA A 24 -11.10 -17.17 34.52
N ASP A 25 -11.77 -18.32 34.40
CA ASP A 25 -11.45 -19.50 35.20
C ASP A 25 -10.13 -20.10 34.68
N ASP A 26 -9.08 -19.96 35.49
CA ASP A 26 -7.71 -20.44 35.29
C ASP A 26 -7.61 -21.99 35.40
N GLU A 27 -8.44 -22.74 34.66
CA GLU A 27 -8.41 -24.20 34.64
C GLU A 27 -8.32 -24.75 33.21
N TRP A 28 -7.09 -24.74 32.66
CA TRP A 28 -6.77 -25.21 31.30
C TRP A 28 -7.09 -26.70 31.06
N SER A 29 -7.48 -27.47 32.09
CA SER A 29 -7.83 -28.89 32.01
C SER A 29 -9.27 -29.19 31.54
N ASN A 30 -10.12 -28.17 31.35
CA ASN A 30 -11.53 -28.37 30.99
C ASN A 30 -11.84 -28.24 29.48
N TYR A 31 -10.88 -27.85 28.65
CA TYR A 31 -11.07 -27.77 27.20
C TYR A 31 -10.80 -29.13 26.55
N LYS A 32 -11.81 -29.72 25.90
CA LYS A 32 -11.64 -30.97 25.13
C LYS A 32 -11.32 -30.65 23.69
N ASP A 33 -10.63 -31.56 23.01
CA ASP A 33 -10.40 -31.46 21.56
C ASP A 33 -11.72 -31.30 20.78
N SER A 34 -12.82 -31.87 21.27
CA SER A 34 -14.16 -31.67 20.69
C SER A 34 -14.60 -30.21 20.67
N ASP A 35 -14.24 -29.45 21.70
CA ASP A 35 -14.64 -28.05 21.85
C ASP A 35 -13.83 -27.17 20.89
N VAL A 36 -12.53 -27.48 20.72
CA VAL A 36 -11.65 -26.84 19.73
C VAL A 36 -12.13 -27.13 18.30
N MET A 37 -12.49 -28.38 18.01
CA MET A 37 -13.01 -28.78 16.68
C MET A 37 -14.35 -28.11 16.37
N GLN A 38 -15.23 -27.97 17.37
CA GLN A 38 -16.48 -27.23 17.22
C GLN A 38 -16.24 -25.75 16.97
N GLN A 39 -15.30 -25.13 17.70
CA GLN A 39 -14.93 -23.73 17.48
C GLN A 39 -14.35 -23.52 16.08
N GLN A 40 -13.44 -24.39 15.64
CA GLN A 40 -12.83 -24.33 14.31
C GLN A 40 -13.90 -24.48 13.21
N SER A 41 -14.82 -25.43 13.37
CA SER A 41 -15.95 -25.63 12.45
C SER A 41 -16.85 -24.39 12.39
N ALA A 42 -17.18 -23.79 13.54
CA ALA A 42 -17.99 -22.57 13.60
C ALA A 42 -17.31 -21.37 12.90
N ILE A 43 -15.99 -21.22 13.06
CA ILE A 43 -15.22 -20.17 12.36
C ILE A 43 -15.26 -20.40 10.84
N PHE A 44 -15.06 -21.65 10.41
CA PHE A 44 -15.12 -21.98 8.98
C PHE A 44 -16.51 -21.77 8.39
N GLU A 45 -17.58 -22.16 9.08
CA GLU A 45 -18.95 -21.92 8.64
C GLU A 45 -19.26 -20.41 8.54
N GLN A 46 -18.83 -19.63 9.53
CA GLN A 46 -19.01 -18.18 9.51
C GLN A 46 -18.25 -17.53 8.34
N ASN A 47 -17.03 -18.00 8.05
CA ASN A 47 -16.25 -17.53 6.90
C ASN A 47 -16.86 -17.99 5.58
N ALA A 48 -17.35 -19.23 5.51
CA ALA A 48 -18.00 -19.79 4.32
C ALA A 48 -19.30 -19.06 3.98
N ALA A 49 -20.04 -18.58 5.00
CA ALA A 49 -21.22 -17.75 4.83
C ALA A 49 -20.90 -16.34 4.29
N LYS A 50 -19.71 -15.82 4.56
CA LYS A 50 -19.28 -14.48 4.13
C LYS A 50 -18.62 -14.47 2.75
N PHE A 51 -17.82 -15.49 2.44
CA PHE A 51 -17.00 -15.52 1.23
C PHE A 51 -17.13 -16.86 0.51
N PRO A 52 -17.40 -16.90 -0.81
CA PRO A 52 -17.32 -18.13 -1.58
C PRO A 52 -15.88 -18.67 -1.63
N PHE A 53 -15.70 -19.93 -1.99
CA PHE A 53 -14.36 -20.48 -2.22
C PHE A 53 -13.59 -19.64 -3.25
N VAL A 54 -14.17 -19.38 -4.42
CA VAL A 54 -13.56 -18.49 -5.42
C VAL A 54 -14.46 -17.28 -5.63
N GLY A 55 -13.92 -16.08 -5.41
CA GLY A 55 -14.63 -14.81 -5.58
C GLY A 55 -14.93 -14.48 -7.04
N ASP A 56 -15.70 -13.42 -7.26
CA ASP A 56 -15.85 -12.84 -8.59
C ASP A 56 -14.58 -12.07 -8.99
N LYS A 57 -14.42 -11.78 -10.27
CA LYS A 57 -13.30 -10.96 -10.75
C LYS A 57 -13.59 -9.51 -10.38
N GLU A 58 -12.76 -8.96 -9.50
CA GLU A 58 -12.87 -7.60 -9.00
C GLU A 58 -11.79 -6.72 -9.64
N SER A 59 -12.09 -5.43 -9.82
CA SER A 59 -11.05 -4.47 -10.18
C SER A 59 -10.04 -4.37 -9.04
N LEU A 60 -8.76 -4.15 -9.37
CA LEU A 60 -7.73 -3.99 -8.34
C LEU A 60 -8.03 -2.84 -7.36
N SER A 61 -8.86 -1.86 -7.76
CA SER A 61 -9.35 -0.79 -6.89
C SER A 61 -10.16 -1.28 -5.67
N SER A 62 -10.76 -2.48 -5.72
CA SER A 62 -11.42 -3.07 -4.55
C SER A 62 -10.42 -3.46 -3.45
N LEU A 63 -9.21 -3.86 -3.85
CA LEU A 63 -8.11 -4.12 -2.93
C LEU A 63 -7.61 -2.80 -2.34
N GLU A 64 -7.53 -1.74 -3.15
CA GLU A 64 -7.17 -0.40 -2.67
C GLU A 64 -8.13 0.10 -1.59
N ALA A 65 -9.44 -0.02 -1.84
CA ALA A 65 -10.46 0.33 -0.87
C ALA A 65 -10.38 -0.49 0.44
N GLU A 66 -9.97 -1.76 0.40
CA GLU A 66 -9.79 -2.59 1.60
C GLU A 66 -8.64 -2.07 2.48
N TYR A 67 -7.54 -1.64 1.88
CA TYR A 67 -6.41 -1.07 2.61
C TYR A 67 -6.67 0.38 3.05
N GLU A 68 -7.42 1.16 2.27
CA GLU A 68 -7.83 2.53 2.62
C GLU A 68 -8.85 2.57 3.77
N SER A 69 -9.85 1.67 3.78
CA SER A 69 -10.87 1.60 4.83
C SER A 69 -10.38 0.93 6.12
N GLY A 70 -9.23 0.24 6.07
CA GLY A 70 -8.75 -0.63 7.14
C GLY A 70 -9.65 -1.85 7.30
N SER A 71 -9.08 -3.06 7.20
CA SER A 71 -9.87 -4.30 7.33
C SER A 71 -10.79 -4.27 8.58
N PRO A 72 -12.05 -4.73 8.50
CA PRO A 72 -12.88 -4.86 9.70
C PRO A 72 -12.24 -5.78 10.77
N ILE A 73 -11.41 -6.73 10.33
CA ILE A 73 -10.56 -7.58 11.19
C ILE A 73 -9.45 -6.74 11.86
N LEU A 74 -8.95 -5.70 11.20
CA LEU A 74 -8.02 -4.71 11.75
C LEU A 74 -8.69 -3.91 12.86
N LEU A 75 -9.93 -3.42 12.68
CA LEU A 75 -10.66 -2.70 13.74
C LEU A 75 -10.94 -3.59 14.95
N GLU A 76 -11.29 -4.86 14.75
CA GLU A 76 -11.47 -5.82 15.84
C GLU A 76 -10.16 -6.20 16.54
N LYS A 77 -9.09 -6.51 15.79
CA LYS A 77 -7.77 -6.78 16.38
C LYS A 77 -7.23 -5.55 17.10
N ILE A 78 -7.40 -4.34 16.56
CA ILE A 78 -7.02 -3.08 17.23
C ILE A 78 -7.78 -2.90 18.55
N LYS A 79 -9.07 -3.26 18.62
CA LYS A 79 -9.84 -3.26 19.88
C LYS A 79 -9.31 -4.27 20.91
N VAL A 80 -8.93 -5.47 20.47
CA VAL A 80 -8.34 -6.50 21.35
C VAL A 80 -6.93 -6.10 21.84
N TYR A 81 -6.09 -5.57 20.94
CA TYR A 81 -4.73 -5.10 21.26
C TYR A 81 -4.71 -3.79 22.07
N TYR A 82 -5.81 -3.01 22.10
CA TYR A 82 -5.90 -1.81 22.94
C TYR A 82 -5.82 -2.13 24.45
N ASN A 83 -6.17 -3.37 24.84
CA ASN A 83 -6.07 -3.82 26.23
C ASN A 83 -4.68 -4.38 26.60
N ILE A 84 -3.82 -4.67 25.62
CA ILE A 84 -2.47 -5.22 25.85
C ILE A 84 -1.45 -4.26 25.24
N LEU A 85 -0.96 -3.35 26.09
CA LEU A 85 0.19 -2.46 25.95
C LEU A 85 1.04 -2.65 24.65
N CYS A 86 0.75 -1.94 23.55
CA CYS A 86 1.74 -1.84 22.47
C CYS A 86 1.59 -0.65 21.50
N PHE A 87 2.15 0.50 21.88
CA PHE A 87 2.36 1.65 20.98
C PHE A 87 3.39 1.33 19.86
N MET A 88 4.23 0.30 20.04
CA MET A 88 5.21 -0.14 19.03
C MET A 88 4.58 -0.93 17.89
N LEU A 89 3.54 -1.73 18.14
CA LEU A 89 2.85 -2.48 17.08
C LEU A 89 2.09 -1.51 16.15
N ILE A 90 1.42 -0.49 16.68
CA ILE A 90 0.68 0.50 15.88
C ILE A 90 1.62 1.22 14.88
N LEU A 91 2.81 1.63 15.32
CA LEU A 91 3.80 2.25 14.43
C LEU A 91 4.35 1.27 13.38
N PHE A 92 4.60 0.02 13.77
CA PHE A 92 5.05 -1.03 12.86
C PHE A 92 3.98 -1.44 11.83
N PHE A 93 2.70 -1.23 12.13
CA PHE A 93 1.57 -1.52 11.25
C PHE A 93 1.16 -0.33 10.37
N ILE A 94 1.34 0.92 10.80
CA ILE A 94 1.18 2.09 9.92
C ILE A 94 2.25 2.07 8.82
N GLU A 95 3.49 1.71 9.16
CA GLU A 95 4.57 1.52 8.18
C GLU A 95 4.26 0.35 7.22
N TYR A 96 3.58 -0.70 7.68
CA TYR A 96 3.09 -1.81 6.85
C TYR A 96 2.03 -1.38 5.85
N CYS A 97 1.01 -0.64 6.31
CA CYS A 97 -0.08 -0.17 5.45
C CYS A 97 0.43 0.84 4.41
N TYR A 98 1.39 1.71 4.76
CA TYR A 98 2.01 2.65 3.83
C TYR A 98 2.85 1.95 2.76
N SER A 99 3.68 0.97 3.15
CA SER A 99 4.45 0.15 2.20
C SER A 99 3.54 -0.63 1.27
N ALA A 100 2.51 -1.29 1.82
CA ALA A 100 1.50 -2.01 1.05
C ALA A 100 0.77 -1.09 0.06
N PHE A 101 0.40 0.12 0.47
CA PHE A 101 -0.26 1.10 -0.38
C PHE A 101 0.64 1.58 -1.54
N THR A 102 1.93 1.84 -1.30
CA THR A 102 2.86 2.19 -2.38
C THR A 102 3.12 1.03 -3.34
N SER A 103 3.28 -0.20 -2.84
CA SER A 103 3.42 -1.39 -3.69
C SER A 103 2.15 -1.66 -4.48
N MET A 104 0.99 -1.31 -3.94
CA MET A 104 -0.30 -1.44 -4.60
C MET A 104 -0.49 -0.42 -5.74
N GLN A 105 -0.03 0.82 -5.59
CA GLN A 105 -0.01 1.79 -6.69
C GLN A 105 0.81 1.27 -7.87
N VAL A 106 1.97 0.66 -7.62
CA VAL A 106 2.81 0.04 -8.66
C VAL A 106 2.16 -1.24 -9.21
N LEU A 107 1.54 -2.06 -8.35
CA LEU A 107 0.78 -3.24 -8.76
C LEU A 107 -0.36 -2.85 -9.71
N SER A 108 -1.00 -1.71 -9.46
CA SER A 108 -2.06 -1.15 -10.30
C SER A 108 -1.56 -0.70 -11.66
N GLU A 109 -0.25 -0.57 -11.91
CA GLU A 109 0.29 -0.25 -13.23
C GLU A 109 0.29 -1.50 -14.13
N GLU A 110 0.68 -2.67 -13.57
CA GLU A 110 0.84 -3.93 -14.31
C GLU A 110 -0.41 -4.83 -14.30
N TYR A 111 -1.19 -4.81 -13.22
CA TYR A 111 -2.34 -5.69 -13.01
C TYR A 111 -3.66 -4.89 -12.99
N GLY A 112 -4.71 -5.46 -13.58
CA GLY A 112 -5.99 -4.77 -13.76
C GLY A 112 -7.10 -5.30 -12.84
N ALA A 113 -6.99 -6.55 -12.41
CA ALA A 113 -8.02 -7.22 -11.64
C ALA A 113 -7.42 -8.24 -10.67
N ILE A 114 -8.19 -8.53 -9.63
CA ILE A 114 -7.93 -9.55 -8.62
C ILE A 114 -9.15 -10.48 -8.51
N ARG A 115 -8.91 -11.75 -8.21
CA ARG A 115 -9.97 -12.67 -7.79
C ARG A 115 -9.59 -13.28 -6.46
N ARG A 116 -10.42 -12.99 -5.46
CA ARG A 116 -10.19 -13.38 -4.07
C ARG A 116 -10.45 -14.86 -3.86
N THR A 117 -9.72 -15.46 -2.93
CA THR A 117 -10.04 -16.80 -2.47
C THR A 117 -10.35 -16.79 -0.96
N ARG A 118 -11.34 -17.56 -0.49
CA ARG A 118 -11.55 -17.85 0.95
C ARG A 118 -10.25 -18.26 1.65
N GLY A 119 -9.97 -17.66 2.81
CA GLY A 119 -8.85 -18.01 3.69
C GLY A 119 -9.17 -19.19 4.62
N ASP A 120 -9.15 -20.39 4.06
CA ASP A 120 -9.41 -21.67 4.74
C ASP A 120 -8.16 -22.56 4.82
N GLY A 121 -6.97 -21.97 4.67
CA GLY A 121 -5.69 -22.68 4.57
C GLY A 121 -5.41 -23.31 3.20
N ASN A 122 -6.42 -23.44 2.33
CA ASN A 122 -6.28 -24.02 0.99
C ASN A 122 -6.10 -22.97 -0.12
N CYS A 123 -5.98 -21.69 0.24
CA CYS A 123 -5.98 -20.56 -0.68
C CYS A 123 -4.94 -20.66 -1.82
N PHE A 124 -3.73 -21.19 -1.56
CA PHE A 124 -2.72 -21.42 -2.60
C PHE A 124 -3.21 -22.42 -3.66
N PHE A 125 -3.54 -23.65 -3.24
CA PHE A 125 -3.99 -24.70 -4.14
C PHE A 125 -5.26 -24.31 -4.90
N ARG A 126 -6.17 -23.61 -4.25
CA ARG A 126 -7.43 -23.19 -4.88
C ARG A 126 -7.23 -22.01 -5.86
N SER A 127 -6.31 -21.10 -5.55
CA SER A 127 -5.91 -20.05 -6.49
C SER A 127 -5.24 -20.64 -7.73
N PHE A 128 -4.32 -21.60 -7.53
CA PHE A 128 -3.66 -22.33 -8.61
C PHE A 128 -4.68 -23.10 -9.46
N MET A 129 -5.57 -23.87 -8.83
CA MET A 129 -6.64 -24.63 -9.49
C MET A 129 -7.43 -23.76 -10.46
N PHE A 130 -8.00 -22.67 -9.96
CA PHE A 130 -8.88 -21.82 -10.75
C PHE A 130 -8.10 -21.10 -11.84
N SER A 131 -6.95 -20.51 -11.51
CA SER A 131 -6.13 -19.78 -12.48
C SER A 131 -5.64 -20.69 -13.62
N TYR A 132 -5.30 -21.94 -13.33
CA TYR A 132 -4.86 -22.89 -14.35
C TYR A 132 -6.02 -23.33 -15.25
N LEU A 133 -7.15 -23.75 -14.67
CA LEU A 133 -8.32 -24.15 -15.44
C LEU A 133 -8.90 -23.01 -16.27
N GLU A 134 -8.93 -21.79 -15.73
CA GLU A 134 -9.36 -20.58 -16.44
C GLU A 134 -8.41 -20.25 -17.59
N HIS A 135 -7.10 -20.40 -17.40
CA HIS A 135 -6.12 -20.21 -18.47
C HIS A 135 -6.36 -21.19 -19.63
N ILE A 136 -6.53 -22.50 -19.34
CA ILE A 136 -6.82 -23.51 -20.38
C ILE A 136 -8.16 -23.22 -21.07
N LEU A 137 -9.18 -22.82 -20.31
CA LEU A 137 -10.48 -22.44 -20.87
C LEU A 137 -10.36 -21.26 -21.86
N GLN A 138 -9.47 -20.31 -21.61
CA GLN A 138 -9.25 -19.14 -22.48
C GLN A 138 -8.31 -19.44 -23.66
N SER A 139 -7.21 -20.14 -23.42
CA SER A 139 -6.19 -20.42 -24.43
C SER A 139 -6.57 -21.57 -25.36
N GLN A 140 -7.41 -22.49 -24.89
CA GLN A 140 -7.76 -23.74 -25.58
C GLN A 140 -6.52 -24.54 -26.02
N ASP A 141 -5.46 -24.49 -25.21
CA ASP A 141 -4.19 -25.14 -25.50
C ASP A 141 -4.24 -26.66 -25.20
N GLN A 142 -4.56 -27.43 -26.24
CA GLN A 142 -4.58 -28.89 -26.16
C GLN A 142 -3.19 -29.48 -25.84
N ALA A 143 -2.11 -28.87 -26.34
CA ALA A 143 -0.76 -29.41 -26.16
C ALA A 143 -0.34 -29.32 -24.68
N GLU A 144 -0.68 -28.20 -24.03
CA GLU A 144 -0.47 -28.02 -22.60
C GLU A 144 -1.28 -29.02 -21.77
N VAL A 145 -2.55 -29.26 -22.14
CA VAL A 145 -3.39 -30.27 -21.46
C VAL A 145 -2.79 -31.68 -21.56
N GLU A 146 -2.39 -32.12 -22.75
CA GLU A 146 -1.78 -33.45 -22.94
C GLU A 146 -0.45 -33.59 -22.18
N ARG A 147 0.33 -32.50 -22.13
CA ARG A 147 1.58 -32.46 -21.36
C ARG A 147 1.31 -32.61 -19.86
N VAL A 148 0.34 -31.89 -19.31
CA VAL A 148 0.01 -31.98 -17.89
C VAL A 148 -0.63 -33.31 -17.55
N LYS A 149 -1.52 -33.87 -18.38
CA LYS A 149 -2.03 -35.25 -18.19
C LYS A 149 -0.90 -36.26 -18.07
N THR A 150 0.12 -36.15 -18.92
CA THR A 150 1.31 -37.00 -18.86
C THR A 150 2.06 -36.84 -17.53
N ASN A 151 2.17 -35.62 -17.01
CA ASN A 151 2.80 -35.37 -15.71
C ASN A 151 1.95 -35.88 -14.54
N VAL A 152 0.63 -35.71 -14.59
CA VAL A 152 -0.31 -36.27 -13.60
C VAL A 152 -0.16 -37.79 -13.47
N GLU A 153 -0.04 -38.50 -14.60
CA GLU A 153 0.20 -39.95 -14.59
C GLU A 153 1.57 -40.33 -14.00
N LYS A 154 2.60 -39.50 -14.18
CA LYS A 154 3.90 -39.69 -13.49
C LYS A 154 3.77 -39.47 -11.99
N CYS A 155 3.00 -38.47 -11.55
CA CYS A 155 2.74 -38.20 -10.14
C CYS A 155 1.98 -39.36 -9.49
N ARG A 156 0.97 -39.93 -10.18
CA ARG A 156 0.25 -41.13 -9.74
C ARG A 156 1.20 -42.30 -9.48
N LYS A 157 2.09 -42.61 -10.45
CA LYS A 157 3.10 -43.66 -10.29
C LYS A 157 4.06 -43.39 -9.14
N THR A 158 4.49 -42.14 -8.98
CA THR A 158 5.36 -41.73 -7.87
C THR A 158 4.72 -42.02 -6.52
N LEU A 159 3.43 -41.74 -6.34
CA LEU A 159 2.71 -42.07 -5.10
C LEU A 159 2.61 -43.59 -4.87
N GLN A 160 2.35 -44.37 -5.93
CA GLN A 160 2.31 -45.83 -5.84
C GLN A 160 3.69 -46.38 -5.40
N ASP A 161 4.78 -45.89 -5.99
CA ASP A 161 6.15 -46.28 -5.65
C ASP A 161 6.53 -45.90 -4.21
N LEU A 162 5.97 -44.80 -3.69
CA LEU A 162 6.12 -44.35 -2.30
C LEU A 162 5.24 -45.14 -1.29
N GLY A 163 4.43 -46.08 -1.77
CA GLY A 163 3.63 -46.99 -0.96
C GLY A 163 2.21 -46.51 -0.64
N TYR A 164 1.69 -45.49 -1.32
CA TYR A 164 0.27 -45.13 -1.21
C TYR A 164 -0.59 -46.18 -1.95
N ALA A 165 -1.69 -46.58 -1.33
CA ALA A 165 -2.62 -47.50 -1.98
C ALA A 165 -3.49 -46.74 -2.98
N ASP A 166 -3.65 -47.26 -4.20
CA ASP A 166 -4.29 -46.53 -5.32
C ASP A 166 -5.70 -46.02 -4.97
N PHE A 167 -6.50 -46.84 -4.27
CA PHE A 167 -7.86 -46.50 -3.84
C PHE A 167 -7.94 -45.30 -2.89
N THR A 168 -6.83 -44.86 -2.27
CA THR A 168 -6.85 -43.72 -1.34
C THR A 168 -6.81 -42.37 -2.05
N PHE A 169 -6.40 -42.33 -3.32
CA PHE A 169 -6.21 -41.08 -4.04
C PHE A 169 -6.73 -41.09 -5.49
N GLU A 170 -7.13 -42.24 -6.04
CA GLU A 170 -7.58 -42.36 -7.44
C GLU A 170 -8.75 -41.44 -7.80
N ASP A 171 -9.70 -41.25 -6.88
CA ASP A 171 -10.87 -40.40 -7.10
C ASP A 171 -10.48 -38.93 -7.27
N PHE A 172 -9.49 -38.45 -6.49
CA PHE A 172 -9.00 -37.07 -6.59
C PHE A 172 -8.32 -36.81 -7.93
N PHE A 173 -7.50 -37.76 -8.41
CA PHE A 173 -6.85 -37.67 -9.71
C PHE A 173 -7.86 -37.68 -10.85
N SER A 174 -8.82 -38.60 -10.79
CA SER A 174 -9.86 -38.74 -11.81
C SER A 174 -10.71 -37.47 -11.91
N LEU A 175 -11.09 -36.88 -10.77
CA LEU A 175 -11.88 -35.66 -10.75
C LEU A 175 -11.12 -34.47 -11.34
N PHE A 176 -9.83 -34.31 -11.02
CA PHE A 176 -9.03 -33.24 -11.63
C PHE A 176 -8.92 -33.39 -13.15
N LEU A 177 -8.65 -34.61 -13.63
CA LEU A 177 -8.60 -34.90 -15.06
C LEU A 177 -9.94 -34.60 -15.76
N GLU A 178 -11.07 -34.92 -15.12
CA GLU A 178 -12.40 -34.56 -15.60
C GLU A 178 -12.59 -33.04 -15.72
N GLN A 179 -12.16 -32.26 -14.71
CA GLN A 179 -12.24 -30.80 -14.77
C GLN A 179 -11.35 -30.24 -15.89
N LEU A 180 -10.15 -30.80 -16.07
CA LEU A 180 -9.21 -30.39 -17.11
C LEU A 180 -9.73 -30.69 -18.52
N GLU A 181 -10.44 -31.81 -18.70
CA GLU A 181 -11.10 -32.15 -19.97
C GLU A 181 -12.36 -31.30 -20.22
N SER A 182 -13.09 -30.97 -19.16
CA SER A 182 -14.32 -30.16 -19.23
C SER A 182 -14.05 -28.73 -19.73
N VAL A 183 -12.88 -28.16 -19.45
CA VAL A 183 -12.56 -26.78 -19.88
C VAL A 183 -12.13 -26.66 -21.35
N LEU A 184 -11.86 -27.78 -22.03
CA LEU A 184 -11.62 -27.80 -23.47
C LEU A 184 -12.95 -27.80 -24.22
N GLN A 185 -13.04 -26.96 -25.25
CA GLN A 185 -14.22 -26.84 -26.11
C GLN A 185 -14.22 -27.94 -27.18
N GLY A 186 -15.40 -28.43 -27.53
CA GLY A 186 -15.60 -29.42 -28.61
C GLY A 186 -16.02 -30.81 -28.13
N ASN A 187 -16.22 -31.00 -26.83
CA ASN A 187 -16.76 -32.22 -26.24
C ASN A 187 -18.18 -31.99 -25.72
N ASP A 188 -18.98 -33.05 -25.57
CA ASP A 188 -20.33 -32.97 -25.01
C ASP A 188 -20.33 -32.50 -23.53
N ALA A 189 -19.18 -32.62 -22.85
CA ALA A 189 -18.96 -32.22 -21.46
C ALA A 189 -18.29 -30.84 -21.31
N SER A 190 -18.11 -30.08 -22.40
CA SER A 190 -17.47 -28.76 -22.34
C SER A 190 -18.25 -27.78 -21.46
N ILE A 191 -17.56 -27.03 -20.60
CA ILE A 191 -18.16 -26.07 -19.68
C ILE A 191 -17.92 -24.62 -20.08
N SER A 192 -18.84 -23.74 -19.68
CA SER A 192 -18.66 -22.29 -19.80
C SER A 192 -17.79 -21.75 -18.66
N HIS A 193 -17.37 -20.49 -18.78
CA HIS A 193 -16.66 -19.80 -17.70
C HIS A 193 -17.49 -19.70 -16.41
N ASP A 194 -18.80 -19.46 -16.53
CA ASP A 194 -19.71 -19.40 -15.38
C ASP A 194 -19.82 -20.76 -14.68
N GLU A 195 -19.89 -21.84 -15.47
CA GLU A 195 -19.94 -23.21 -14.94
C GLU A 195 -18.61 -23.58 -14.26
N LEU A 196 -17.46 -23.15 -14.78
CA LEU A 196 -16.18 -23.32 -14.09
C LEU A 196 -16.18 -22.63 -12.71
N ILE A 197 -16.75 -21.43 -12.60
CA ILE A 197 -16.90 -20.73 -11.31
C ILE A 197 -17.82 -21.51 -10.38
N ILE A 198 -18.96 -22.00 -10.88
CA ILE A 198 -19.91 -22.80 -10.09
C ILE A 198 -19.23 -24.05 -9.53
N ARG A 199 -18.54 -24.83 -10.37
CA ARG A 199 -17.81 -26.03 -9.95
C ARG A 199 -16.67 -25.72 -8.98
N SER A 200 -15.96 -24.61 -9.19
CA SER A 200 -14.90 -24.16 -8.27
C SER A 200 -15.44 -23.61 -6.94
N ARG A 201 -16.74 -23.37 -6.83
CA ARG A 201 -17.44 -23.01 -5.59
C ARG A 201 -18.17 -24.20 -4.95
N ASP A 202 -18.34 -25.29 -5.68
CA ASP A 202 -18.89 -26.52 -5.12
C ASP A 202 -17.87 -27.17 -4.19
N GLN A 203 -18.29 -27.50 -2.98
CA GLN A 203 -17.40 -28.03 -1.95
C GLN A 203 -16.83 -29.40 -2.34
N SER A 204 -17.67 -30.28 -2.90
CA SER A 204 -17.24 -31.62 -3.27
C SER A 204 -16.23 -31.59 -4.41
N VAL A 205 -16.42 -30.70 -5.39
CA VAL A 205 -15.49 -30.58 -6.52
C VAL A 205 -14.21 -29.86 -6.10
N SER A 206 -14.34 -28.68 -5.50
CA SER A 206 -13.18 -27.86 -5.14
C SER A 206 -12.27 -28.55 -4.12
N ASP A 207 -12.81 -29.15 -3.06
CA ASP A 207 -11.98 -29.77 -2.01
C ASP A 207 -11.27 -31.03 -2.53
N TYR A 208 -11.91 -31.82 -3.40
CA TYR A 208 -11.29 -33.00 -4.01
C TYR A 208 -10.14 -32.63 -4.95
N VAL A 209 -10.29 -31.56 -5.73
CA VAL A 209 -9.22 -31.06 -6.59
C VAL A 209 -8.08 -30.46 -5.75
N VAL A 210 -8.38 -29.80 -4.63
CA VAL A 210 -7.34 -29.36 -3.67
C VAL A 210 -6.59 -30.57 -3.09
N MET A 211 -7.30 -31.64 -2.69
CA MET A 211 -6.67 -32.87 -2.20
C MET A 211 -5.75 -33.50 -3.25
N PHE A 212 -6.16 -33.50 -4.52
CA PHE A 212 -5.30 -33.92 -5.62
C PHE A 212 -3.97 -33.16 -5.62
N PHE A 213 -4.01 -31.82 -5.56
CA PHE A 213 -2.79 -31.02 -5.55
C PHE A 213 -1.93 -31.25 -4.29
N ARG A 214 -2.55 -31.47 -3.13
CA ARG A 214 -1.83 -31.82 -1.88
C ARG A 214 -1.09 -33.15 -2.01
N PHE A 215 -1.72 -34.18 -2.59
CA PHE A 215 -1.07 -35.46 -2.85
C PHE A 215 0.07 -35.35 -3.86
N VAL A 216 -0.13 -34.63 -4.97
CA VAL A 216 0.92 -34.37 -5.96
C VAL A 216 2.13 -33.68 -5.30
N THR A 217 1.87 -32.68 -4.46
CA THR A 217 2.89 -31.93 -3.73
C THR A 217 3.65 -32.83 -2.75
N SER A 218 2.93 -33.62 -1.93
CA SER A 218 3.55 -34.60 -1.01
C SER A 218 4.41 -35.61 -1.76
N GLY A 219 3.91 -36.16 -2.87
CA GLY A 219 4.63 -37.11 -3.70
C GLY A 219 5.95 -36.54 -4.24
N GLU A 220 5.94 -35.30 -4.73
CA GLU A 220 7.13 -34.66 -5.28
C GLU A 220 8.15 -34.28 -4.19
N ILE A 221 7.69 -33.80 -3.03
CA ILE A 221 8.55 -33.52 -1.87
C ILE A 221 9.25 -34.80 -1.40
N ARG A 222 8.51 -35.90 -1.27
CA ARG A 222 9.06 -37.20 -0.83
C ARG A 222 9.98 -37.82 -1.86
N LYS A 223 9.69 -37.68 -3.15
CA LYS A 223 10.55 -38.16 -4.25
C LYS A 223 11.91 -37.45 -4.25
N ARG A 224 11.94 -36.15 -3.97
CA ARG A 224 13.16 -35.34 -3.87
C ARG A 224 13.50 -35.02 -2.41
N SER A 225 13.41 -36.01 -1.51
CA SER A 225 13.60 -35.80 -0.08
C SER A 225 14.92 -35.15 0.27
N GLU A 226 16.03 -35.58 -0.34
CA GLU A 226 17.37 -35.01 -0.09
C GLU A 226 17.47 -33.52 -0.44
N PHE A 227 16.74 -33.07 -1.46
CA PHE A 227 16.70 -31.67 -1.86
C PHE A 227 15.88 -30.83 -0.89
N PHE A 228 14.71 -31.33 -0.47
CA PHE A 228 13.78 -30.57 0.40
C PHE A 228 14.13 -30.64 1.90
N GLU A 229 14.82 -31.69 2.35
CA GLU A 229 15.19 -31.91 3.74
C GLU A 229 15.82 -30.69 4.44
N PRO A 230 16.87 -30.01 3.91
CA PRO A 230 17.46 -28.86 4.59
C PRO A 230 16.48 -27.69 4.77
N PHE A 231 15.56 -27.49 3.83
CA PHE A 231 14.54 -26.44 3.91
C PHE A 231 13.47 -26.81 4.94
N ILE A 232 13.00 -28.06 4.94
CA ILE A 232 11.99 -28.56 5.88
C ILE A 232 12.51 -28.56 7.32
N LEU A 233 13.77 -28.93 7.53
CA LEU A 233 14.43 -28.83 8.83
C LEU A 233 14.47 -27.37 9.32
N GLY A 234 14.81 -26.43 8.46
CA GLY A 234 14.81 -25.00 8.80
C GLY A 234 13.43 -24.44 9.15
N LEU A 235 12.36 -24.96 8.54
CA LEU A 235 10.98 -24.49 8.76
C LEU A 235 10.32 -25.11 10.00
N SER A 236 10.46 -26.43 10.19
CA SER A 236 9.65 -27.18 11.16
C SER A 236 10.45 -28.09 12.09
N ASN A 237 11.78 -28.23 11.88
CA ASN A 237 12.63 -29.22 12.56
C ASN A 237 12.07 -30.67 12.51
N THR A 238 11.32 -31.02 11.46
CA THR A 238 10.75 -32.36 11.25
C THR A 238 11.42 -33.08 10.07
N THR A 239 11.17 -34.39 9.94
CA THR A 239 11.60 -35.15 8.75
C THR A 239 10.68 -34.85 7.57
N VAL A 240 11.17 -35.09 6.35
CA VAL A 240 10.37 -34.91 5.12
C VAL A 240 9.05 -35.67 5.16
N GLU A 241 9.06 -36.92 5.64
CA GLU A 241 7.86 -37.74 5.76
C GLU A 241 6.87 -37.17 6.78
N GLN A 242 7.37 -36.74 7.94
CA GLN A 242 6.52 -36.17 8.98
C GLN A 242 5.90 -34.85 8.50
N PHE A 243 6.69 -33.98 7.89
CA PHE A 243 6.25 -32.73 7.31
C PHE A 243 5.12 -32.94 6.28
N CYS A 244 5.26 -33.93 5.39
CA CYS A 244 4.23 -34.24 4.41
C CYS A 244 2.91 -34.64 5.08
N LYS A 245 2.97 -35.51 6.10
CA LYS A 245 1.78 -36.01 6.81
C LYS A 245 1.10 -34.97 7.69
N THR A 246 1.83 -33.99 8.21
CA THR A 246 1.26 -32.98 9.14
C THR A 246 0.95 -31.65 8.49
N SER A 247 1.65 -31.28 7.42
CA SER A 247 1.62 -29.90 6.90
C SER A 247 1.31 -29.82 5.40
N VAL A 248 1.38 -30.94 4.65
CA VAL A 248 1.08 -30.94 3.20
C VAL A 248 -0.23 -31.64 2.90
N GLU A 249 -0.37 -32.90 3.34
CA GLU A 249 -1.53 -33.75 3.05
C GLU A 249 -2.83 -33.32 3.72
N PRO A 250 -2.83 -32.87 4.99
CA PRO A 250 -4.08 -32.49 5.65
C PRO A 250 -4.73 -31.25 5.01
N MET A 251 -6.06 -31.25 4.94
CA MET A 251 -6.83 -30.10 4.46
C MET A 251 -6.72 -28.93 5.43
N GLY A 252 -6.65 -27.72 4.89
CA GLY A 252 -6.60 -26.49 5.66
C GLY A 252 -5.24 -26.13 6.25
N GLU A 253 -4.20 -26.91 5.96
CA GLU A 253 -2.81 -26.55 6.30
C GLU A 253 -2.26 -25.51 5.34
N GLU A 254 -1.61 -24.47 5.88
CA GLU A 254 -1.07 -23.36 5.11
C GLU A 254 0.05 -23.81 4.16
N SER A 255 0.12 -23.18 2.99
CA SER A 255 1.16 -23.44 1.99
C SER A 255 2.23 -22.36 2.01
N ASP A 256 3.48 -22.81 2.04
CA ASP A 256 4.70 -21.99 1.97
C ASP A 256 5.53 -22.34 0.71
N HIS A 257 6.67 -21.67 0.49
CA HIS A 257 7.56 -21.78 -0.67
C HIS A 257 7.86 -23.23 -1.09
N VAL A 258 8.08 -24.15 -0.15
CA VAL A 258 8.32 -25.58 -0.43
C VAL A 258 7.19 -26.21 -1.22
N HIS A 259 5.93 -25.88 -0.90
CA HIS A 259 4.73 -26.39 -1.56
C HIS A 259 4.64 -25.87 -3.00
N ILE A 260 4.92 -24.57 -3.18
CA ILE A 260 4.87 -23.90 -4.49
C ILE A 260 5.90 -24.51 -5.43
N THR A 261 7.15 -24.65 -4.98
CA THR A 261 8.23 -25.27 -5.76
C THR A 261 7.89 -26.71 -6.13
N ALA A 262 7.45 -27.51 -5.16
CA ALA A 262 7.12 -28.92 -5.42
C ALA A 262 5.96 -29.08 -6.41
N LEU A 263 4.87 -28.31 -6.26
CA LEU A 263 3.73 -28.37 -7.17
C LEU A 263 4.11 -27.89 -8.58
N CYS A 264 4.85 -26.79 -8.68
CA CYS A 264 5.37 -26.23 -9.93
C CYS A 264 6.20 -27.26 -10.70
N ASP A 265 7.15 -27.92 -10.03
CA ASP A 265 8.00 -28.94 -10.64
C ASP A 265 7.21 -30.21 -11.01
N ALA A 266 6.29 -30.65 -10.14
CA ALA A 266 5.52 -31.87 -10.35
C ALA A 266 4.62 -31.79 -11.60
N LEU A 267 3.88 -30.69 -11.75
CA LEU A 267 3.00 -30.47 -12.90
C LEU A 267 3.75 -29.86 -14.09
N GLY A 268 4.91 -29.26 -13.84
CA GLY A 268 5.67 -28.52 -14.84
C GLY A 268 4.95 -27.27 -15.29
N VAL A 269 4.26 -26.55 -14.40
CA VAL A 269 3.52 -25.33 -14.71
C VAL A 269 4.20 -24.15 -14.01
N PRO A 270 4.67 -23.12 -14.75
CA PRO A 270 5.35 -21.98 -14.15
C PRO A 270 4.37 -21.09 -13.38
N ILE A 271 4.79 -20.60 -12.21
CA ILE A 271 3.97 -19.77 -11.30
C ILE A 271 4.76 -18.50 -10.97
N ARG A 272 4.15 -17.33 -11.12
CA ARG A 272 4.65 -16.06 -10.58
C ARG A 272 3.90 -15.73 -9.29
N VAL A 273 4.63 -15.51 -8.21
CA VAL A 273 4.07 -15.05 -6.93
C VAL A 273 4.54 -13.62 -6.69
N VAL A 274 3.59 -12.70 -6.67
CA VAL A 274 3.80 -11.28 -6.45
C VAL A 274 3.62 -10.99 -4.96
N TYR A 275 4.67 -10.52 -4.30
CA TYR A 275 4.67 -10.29 -2.86
C TYR A 275 4.27 -8.85 -2.53
N LEU A 276 3.18 -8.71 -1.80
CA LEU A 276 2.78 -7.43 -1.21
C LEU A 276 3.34 -7.33 0.22
N ASP A 277 4.65 -7.20 0.31
CA ASP A 277 5.37 -7.14 1.59
C ASP A 277 6.07 -5.79 1.82
N ARG A 278 6.78 -5.71 2.95
CA ARG A 278 7.47 -4.49 3.42
C ARG A 278 8.78 -4.20 2.69
N SER A 279 9.15 -5.00 1.69
CA SER A 279 10.50 -4.95 1.14
C SER A 279 10.65 -3.75 0.19
N SER A 280 11.50 -2.82 0.64
CA SER A 280 11.79 -1.56 -0.01
C SER A 280 12.82 -1.71 -1.12
N CYS A 281 12.48 -1.17 -2.29
CA CYS A 281 13.35 -0.57 -3.30
C CYS A 281 14.39 -1.46 -4.02
N ASP A 282 14.37 -1.43 -5.34
CA ASP A 282 15.53 -1.78 -6.16
C ASP A 282 16.72 -0.85 -5.87
N LYS A 283 17.93 -1.25 -6.29
CA LYS A 283 19.20 -0.51 -6.07
C LYS A 283 19.18 0.94 -6.59
N GLU A 284 18.21 1.29 -7.45
CA GLU A 284 17.98 2.65 -7.95
C GLU A 284 16.87 3.46 -7.20
N GLY A 285 16.29 2.93 -6.12
CA GLY A 285 15.30 3.66 -5.31
C GLY A 285 13.90 3.73 -5.93
N ARG A 286 13.58 2.89 -6.91
CA ARG A 286 12.21 2.70 -7.43
C ARG A 286 11.49 1.67 -6.57
N VAL A 287 10.24 1.95 -6.22
CA VAL A 287 9.32 0.95 -5.66
C VAL A 287 8.93 0.04 -6.82
N SER A 288 9.43 -1.18 -6.84
CA SER A 288 8.99 -2.24 -7.74
C SER A 288 8.26 -3.29 -6.90
N VAL A 289 7.27 -3.95 -7.49
CA VAL A 289 6.59 -5.05 -6.79
C VAL A 289 7.48 -6.28 -6.90
N ASN A 290 8.02 -6.72 -5.77
CA ASN A 290 8.83 -7.93 -5.72
C ASN A 290 7.97 -9.13 -6.15
N HIS A 291 8.50 -9.91 -7.08
CA HIS A 291 7.88 -11.13 -7.55
C HIS A 291 8.92 -12.24 -7.57
N HIS A 292 8.45 -13.47 -7.36
CA HIS A 292 9.24 -14.68 -7.45
C HIS A 292 8.63 -15.58 -8.51
N ASP A 293 9.45 -15.93 -9.50
CA ASP A 293 9.09 -16.83 -10.57
C ASP A 293 9.56 -18.24 -10.24
N PHE A 294 8.61 -19.15 -10.17
CA PHE A 294 8.84 -20.59 -10.02
C PHE A 294 8.76 -21.18 -11.42
N VAL A 295 9.92 -21.57 -11.95
CA VAL A 295 10.04 -22.20 -13.26
C VAL A 295 10.40 -23.67 -13.05
N PRO A 296 9.69 -24.61 -13.71
CA PRO A 296 9.94 -26.04 -13.55
C PRO A 296 11.38 -26.41 -13.88
N THR A 297 12.02 -27.16 -12.98
CA THR A 297 13.34 -27.75 -13.24
C THR A 297 13.19 -29.02 -14.09
N PRO A 298 13.95 -29.18 -15.20
CA PRO A 298 13.93 -30.42 -15.97
C PRO A 298 14.37 -31.59 -15.07
N SER A 299 13.52 -32.62 -14.94
CA SER A 299 13.75 -33.73 -14.02
C SER A 299 14.88 -34.69 -14.40
N ASP A 300 15.63 -34.41 -15.47
CA ASP A 300 16.79 -35.19 -15.89
C ASP A 300 18.05 -34.35 -15.69
N GLY A 301 18.95 -34.81 -14.80
CA GLY A 301 20.15 -34.13 -14.31
C GLY A 301 21.22 -33.75 -15.34
N ALA A 302 20.84 -33.08 -16.43
CA ALA A 302 21.75 -32.29 -17.24
C ALA A 302 22.13 -31.04 -16.44
N SER A 303 23.24 -31.16 -15.72
CA SER A 303 24.03 -30.08 -15.14
C SER A 303 23.83 -28.74 -15.87
N ALA A 304 23.32 -27.74 -15.15
CA ALA A 304 23.25 -26.35 -15.59
C ALA A 304 24.67 -25.76 -15.72
N GLY A 305 25.37 -26.18 -16.77
CA GLY A 305 26.43 -25.38 -17.37
C GLY A 305 25.74 -24.28 -18.18
N THR A 306 25.96 -23.04 -17.75
CA THR A 306 25.82 -21.80 -18.51
C THR A 306 25.41 -21.98 -19.98
N SER A 307 24.12 -21.80 -20.25
CA SER A 307 23.60 -21.56 -21.60
C SER A 307 22.83 -20.24 -21.55
N GLU A 308 23.59 -19.15 -21.57
CA GLU A 308 23.09 -17.81 -21.89
C GLU A 308 22.60 -17.84 -23.34
N THR A 309 21.31 -18.06 -23.58
CA THR A 309 20.51 -17.65 -24.76
C THR A 309 19.22 -18.47 -24.85
N GLY A 310 18.26 -18.18 -23.97
CA GLY A 310 16.87 -18.61 -24.10
C GLY A 310 16.03 -17.74 -23.17
N SER A 311 15.05 -17.02 -23.71
CA SER A 311 14.12 -16.24 -22.89
C SER A 311 13.47 -17.16 -21.86
N GLU A 312 13.63 -16.86 -20.57
CA GLU A 312 12.91 -17.58 -19.50
C GLU A 312 11.40 -17.51 -19.78
N PRO A 313 10.67 -18.62 -19.61
CA PRO A 313 9.23 -18.66 -19.90
C PRO A 313 8.49 -17.70 -18.95
N ASP A 314 7.77 -16.71 -19.50
CA ASP A 314 6.94 -15.80 -18.70
C ASP A 314 5.78 -16.59 -18.07
N PRO A 315 5.68 -16.68 -16.73
CA PRO A 315 4.61 -17.42 -16.08
C PRO A 315 3.24 -16.83 -16.40
N PHE A 316 2.29 -17.70 -16.77
CA PHE A 316 0.89 -17.33 -17.04
C PHE A 316 -0.01 -17.45 -15.83
N ILE A 317 0.42 -18.18 -14.79
CA ILE A 317 -0.24 -18.22 -13.48
C ILE A 317 0.39 -17.14 -12.61
N VAL A 318 -0.39 -16.11 -12.26
CA VAL A 318 0.08 -15.02 -11.40
C VAL A 318 -0.76 -14.94 -10.13
N LEU A 319 -0.11 -15.11 -8.99
CA LEU A 319 -0.73 -15.09 -7.68
C LEU A 319 -0.25 -13.87 -6.87
N LEU A 320 -1.15 -13.25 -6.12
CA LEU A 320 -0.82 -12.27 -5.09
C LEU A 320 -0.59 -12.99 -3.77
N TYR A 321 0.56 -12.76 -3.14
CA TYR A 321 0.80 -13.14 -1.77
C TYR A 321 0.63 -11.94 -0.83
N ARG A 322 -0.26 -12.10 0.14
CA ARG A 322 -0.40 -11.26 1.34
C ARG A 322 -0.02 -12.15 2.53
N PRO A 323 0.49 -11.63 3.66
CA PRO A 323 0.94 -12.48 4.77
C PRO A 323 -0.12 -13.52 5.18
N GLY A 324 0.18 -14.80 4.93
CA GLY A 324 -0.71 -15.93 5.19
C GLY A 324 -1.86 -16.15 4.19
N HIS A 325 -1.86 -15.50 3.02
CA HIS A 325 -2.98 -15.60 2.08
C HIS A 325 -2.59 -15.42 0.60
N TYR A 326 -3.24 -16.19 -0.28
CA TYR A 326 -3.04 -16.16 -1.72
C TYR A 326 -4.33 -15.78 -2.46
N ASP A 327 -4.20 -14.90 -3.45
CA ASP A 327 -5.27 -14.53 -4.40
C ASP A 327 -4.75 -14.61 -5.84
N ILE A 328 -5.65 -14.53 -6.81
CA ILE A 328 -5.31 -14.58 -8.25
C ILE A 328 -5.20 -13.15 -8.79
N LEU A 329 -4.14 -12.86 -9.55
CA LEU A 329 -3.93 -11.58 -10.23
C LEU A 329 -4.07 -11.72 -11.75
N TYR A 330 -4.66 -10.70 -12.36
CA TYR A 330 -4.80 -10.61 -13.82
C TYR A 330 -4.00 -9.42 -14.35
N LYS A 331 -3.06 -9.70 -15.27
CA LYS A 331 -2.32 -8.66 -15.99
C LYS A 331 -3.29 -7.73 -16.74
N LYS A 332 -2.97 -6.45 -16.86
CA LYS A 332 -3.75 -5.53 -17.70
C LYS A 332 -3.67 -5.93 -19.17
N GLU A 333 -4.81 -5.94 -19.84
CA GLU A 333 -4.84 -5.99 -21.30
C GLU A 333 -4.35 -4.64 -21.82
N LEU A 334 -3.19 -4.63 -22.49
CA LEU A 334 -2.73 -3.45 -23.22
C LEU A 334 -3.74 -3.14 -24.33
N PRO A 335 -4.24 -1.90 -24.45
CA PRO A 335 -5.10 -1.55 -25.58
C PRO A 335 -4.29 -1.72 -26.88
N GLU A 336 -4.78 -2.58 -27.78
CA GLU A 336 -4.23 -2.75 -29.11
C GLU A 336 -4.09 -1.37 -29.77
N THR A 337 -2.85 -0.98 -30.06
CA THR A 337 -2.52 0.33 -30.62
C THR A 337 -3.00 0.42 -32.06
N THR A 338 -4.29 0.75 -32.23
CA THR A 338 -4.79 1.22 -33.51
C THR A 338 -4.31 2.66 -33.69
N LYS A 339 -3.43 2.86 -34.67
CA LYS A 339 -2.99 4.16 -35.19
C LYS A 339 -4.19 5.09 -35.39
N SER A 340 -3.92 6.40 -35.20
CA SER A 340 -4.77 7.57 -35.50
C SER A 340 -5.73 8.02 -34.38
N ARG A 341 -5.36 9.11 -33.69
CA ARG A 341 -5.85 10.46 -34.05
C ARG A 341 -5.10 11.56 -33.29
N ARG A 342 -4.48 12.46 -34.05
CA ARG A 342 -4.19 13.84 -33.63
C ARG A 342 -5.46 14.68 -33.75
N GLU A 343 -5.45 15.81 -33.06
CA GLU A 343 -6.41 16.94 -33.08
C GLU A 343 -7.60 16.81 -32.11
N LEU A 344 -7.58 17.63 -31.05
CA LEU A 344 -8.22 18.95 -31.06
C LEU A 344 -7.82 19.74 -29.79
N ALA A 345 -7.15 20.88 -30.00
CA ALA A 345 -7.03 21.97 -29.03
C ALA A 345 -7.74 23.21 -29.62
N PHE A 346 -8.04 24.21 -28.76
CA PHE A 346 -8.64 25.55 -29.00
C PHE A 346 -10.20 25.58 -28.93
N ILE A 347 -10.94 26.43 -28.18
CA ILE A 347 -10.76 27.76 -27.51
C ILE A 347 -11.92 27.99 -26.49
N HIS A 348 -11.68 28.62 -25.32
CA HIS A 348 -12.28 29.93 -24.95
C HIS A 348 -11.80 30.57 -23.62
N HIS A 349 -11.12 31.71 -23.77
CA HIS A 349 -11.15 33.01 -23.06
C HIS A 349 -11.19 33.17 -21.52
N GLN A 350 -10.06 33.72 -21.04
CA GLN A 350 -9.86 34.97 -20.27
C GLN A 350 -10.96 35.56 -19.36
N ARG A 351 -10.58 35.73 -18.07
CA ARG A 351 -10.85 36.93 -17.25
C ARG A 351 -9.54 37.42 -16.60
N PRO A 352 -9.30 38.73 -16.44
CA PRO A 352 -8.05 39.28 -15.89
C PRO A 352 -8.18 39.69 -14.41
N ALA A 353 -7.13 39.42 -13.62
CA ALA A 353 -6.62 40.18 -12.46
C ALA A 353 -6.15 39.27 -11.29
N ALA A 354 -4.94 38.71 -11.38
CA ALA A 354 -4.12 38.24 -10.24
C ALA A 354 -2.70 37.82 -10.68
N LYS A 355 -2.02 38.63 -11.51
CA LYS A 355 -0.79 38.19 -12.23
C LYS A 355 0.53 38.24 -11.45
N MET A 356 0.51 38.59 -10.16
CA MET A 356 1.76 39.00 -9.49
C MET A 356 2.53 37.84 -8.84
N VAL A 357 1.86 36.74 -8.48
CA VAL A 357 2.50 35.66 -7.68
C VAL A 357 2.49 34.30 -8.32
N GLU A 358 1.64 34.10 -9.32
CA GLU A 358 1.86 33.03 -10.28
C GLU A 358 3.33 33.01 -10.74
N ARG A 359 4.01 34.15 -10.89
CA ARG A 359 5.39 34.21 -11.42
C ARG A 359 6.51 33.60 -10.58
N PHE A 360 6.39 33.49 -9.25
CA PHE A 360 7.47 32.92 -8.41
C PHE A 360 7.43 31.39 -8.33
N PHE A 361 6.25 30.80 -8.50
CA PHE A 361 6.00 29.36 -8.34
C PHE A 361 5.26 28.73 -9.54
N SER A 362 5.19 29.41 -10.70
CA SER A 362 4.65 28.84 -11.96
C SER A 362 5.60 27.81 -12.55
N ILE A 363 5.56 26.60 -12.00
CA ILE A 363 6.13 25.40 -12.60
C ILE A 363 5.04 24.34 -12.54
N ASN A 364 4.04 24.54 -13.41
CA ASN A 364 2.71 23.91 -13.34
C ASN A 364 2.01 24.30 -12.03
N SER A 365 0.69 24.51 -12.05
CA SER A 365 -0.03 24.60 -10.77
C SER A 365 0.32 23.33 -9.98
N PRO A 366 0.93 23.40 -8.78
CA PRO A 366 1.13 22.20 -7.98
C PRO A 366 -0.24 21.59 -7.85
N ASN A 367 -0.44 20.41 -8.46
CA ASN A 367 -1.72 19.75 -8.36
C ASN A 367 -1.78 19.35 -6.87
N PRO A 368 -2.71 19.89 -6.07
CA PRO A 368 -2.74 19.63 -4.63
C PRO A 368 -2.82 18.13 -4.30
N HIS A 369 -3.24 17.32 -5.29
CA HIS A 369 -3.25 15.86 -5.22
C HIS A 369 -1.88 15.18 -5.52
N HIS A 370 -0.98 15.79 -6.29
CA HIS A 370 0.35 15.21 -6.61
C HIS A 370 1.49 15.75 -5.74
N ASP A 371 1.46 17.04 -5.37
CA ASP A 371 2.54 17.69 -4.61
C ASP A 371 2.04 18.32 -3.30
N PRO A 372 1.53 17.53 -2.34
CA PRO A 372 0.89 18.07 -1.14
C PRO A 372 1.87 18.75 -0.18
N ILE A 373 3.18 18.47 -0.26
CA ILE A 373 4.19 19.06 0.64
C ILE A 373 5.36 19.66 -0.14
N ILE A 374 5.60 20.96 0.08
CA ILE A 374 6.65 21.75 -0.55
C ILE A 374 7.62 22.28 0.52
N LEU A 375 8.92 22.26 0.23
CA LEU A 375 9.95 22.84 1.10
C LEU A 375 10.66 24.02 0.44
N LEU A 376 10.71 25.16 1.14
CA LEU A 376 11.49 26.34 0.80
C LEU A 376 12.72 26.45 1.71
N SER A 377 13.89 26.20 1.15
CA SER A 377 15.17 26.23 1.86
C SER A 377 16.00 27.45 1.44
N GLY A 378 16.63 28.14 2.39
CA GLY A 378 17.47 29.30 2.05
C GLY A 378 18.31 29.84 3.20
N PRO A 379 19.34 30.65 2.90
CA PRO A 379 20.21 31.23 3.92
C PRO A 379 19.45 32.21 4.84
N PRO A 380 20.03 32.60 5.99
CA PRO A 380 19.46 33.63 6.85
C PRO A 380 19.26 34.94 6.07
N SER A 381 18.20 35.67 6.40
CA SER A 381 17.87 36.97 5.79
C SER A 381 17.60 36.95 4.28
N SER A 382 17.31 35.80 3.67
CA SER A 382 17.01 35.70 2.24
C SER A 382 15.58 36.09 1.85
N GLY A 383 14.74 36.54 2.78
CA GLY A 383 13.35 36.90 2.50
C GLY A 383 12.38 35.71 2.43
N LYS A 384 12.73 34.55 3.00
CA LYS A 384 11.85 33.35 3.07
C LYS A 384 10.48 33.66 3.63
N THR A 385 10.40 34.26 4.82
CA THR A 385 9.13 34.62 5.47
C THR A 385 8.27 35.51 4.56
N SER A 386 8.88 36.46 3.84
CA SER A 386 8.19 37.30 2.85
C SER A 386 7.66 36.49 1.66
N LEU A 387 8.45 35.55 1.13
CA LEU A 387 8.02 34.64 0.06
C LEU A 387 6.88 33.71 0.50
N LEU A 388 6.96 33.16 1.70
CA LEU A 388 5.91 32.33 2.29
C LEU A 388 4.62 33.10 2.48
N PHE A 389 4.71 34.31 3.03
CA PHE A 389 3.55 35.16 3.26
C PHE A 389 2.91 35.60 1.95
N GLN A 390 3.75 35.90 0.95
CA GLN A 390 3.29 36.15 -0.39
C GLN A 390 2.61 34.91 -0.99
N PHE A 391 3.16 33.70 -0.82
CA PHE A 391 2.53 32.47 -1.30
C PHE A 391 1.16 32.21 -0.62
N ALA A 392 1.07 32.44 0.69
CA ALA A 392 -0.18 32.36 1.45
C ALA A 392 -1.24 33.32 0.90
N PHE A 393 -0.89 34.59 0.68
CA PHE A 393 -1.79 35.60 0.12
C PHE A 393 -2.38 35.17 -1.23
N ASN A 394 -1.58 34.55 -2.09
CA ASN A 394 -2.04 34.19 -3.43
C ASN A 394 -2.79 32.86 -3.47
N SER A 395 -2.52 31.99 -2.50
CA SER A 395 -3.32 30.79 -2.29
C SER A 395 -4.74 31.15 -1.89
N VAL A 396 -4.94 32.19 -1.07
CA VAL A 396 -6.29 32.70 -0.73
C VAL A 396 -7.01 33.23 -1.99
N ILE A 397 -6.31 34.00 -2.83
CA ILE A 397 -6.89 34.56 -4.06
C ILE A 397 -7.26 33.45 -5.05
N SER A 398 -6.41 32.43 -5.23
CA SER A 398 -6.63 31.36 -6.20
C SER A 398 -7.68 30.33 -5.77
N HIS A 399 -7.82 30.07 -4.47
CA HIS A 399 -8.75 29.06 -3.94
C HIS A 399 -10.09 29.64 -3.49
N GLY A 400 -10.42 30.87 -3.91
CA GLY A 400 -11.79 31.40 -4.01
C GLY A 400 -12.67 31.33 -2.76
N GLY A 401 -12.11 31.28 -1.55
CA GLY A 401 -12.95 31.10 -0.36
C GLY A 401 -12.25 30.59 0.90
N LYS A 402 -11.39 29.58 0.74
CA LYS A 402 -10.81 28.82 1.86
C LYS A 402 -9.76 29.62 2.64
N SER A 403 -9.69 29.38 3.95
CA SER A 403 -8.67 29.98 4.81
C SER A 403 -7.30 29.38 4.57
N VAL A 404 -6.26 30.13 4.93
CA VAL A 404 -4.86 29.68 4.97
C VAL A 404 -4.39 29.80 6.41
N VAL A 405 -3.68 28.80 6.92
CA VAL A 405 -3.09 28.85 8.27
C VAL A 405 -1.60 29.10 8.15
N PHE A 406 -1.09 30.11 8.85
CA PHE A 406 0.32 30.48 8.87
C PHE A 406 0.89 30.26 10.28
N ILE A 407 1.72 29.23 10.43
CA ILE A 407 2.35 28.84 11.69
C ILE A 407 3.75 29.44 11.75
N CYS A 408 4.04 30.19 12.82
CA CYS A 408 5.34 30.83 12.99
C CYS A 408 5.67 31.12 14.46
N SER A 409 6.95 31.38 14.73
CA SER A 409 7.41 31.90 16.02
C SER A 409 7.07 33.40 16.14
N ARG A 410 6.33 33.78 17.19
CA ARG A 410 5.98 35.18 17.46
C ARG A 410 7.23 36.06 17.63
N ARG A 411 8.27 35.50 18.25
CA ARG A 411 9.54 36.20 18.54
C ARG A 411 10.29 36.61 17.27
N LYS A 412 10.10 35.89 16.16
CA LYS A 412 10.74 36.22 14.88
C LYS A 412 9.90 37.17 14.03
N LEU A 413 8.58 37.00 14.05
CA LEU A 413 7.68 37.76 13.20
C LEU A 413 7.48 39.20 13.70
N ASP A 414 7.27 39.40 15.01
CA ASP A 414 7.00 40.72 15.60
C ASP A 414 8.11 41.77 15.31
N PRO A 415 9.42 41.47 15.46
CA PRO A 415 10.47 42.44 15.17
C PRO A 415 10.79 42.62 13.68
N LYS A 416 10.37 41.68 12.82
CA LYS A 416 10.69 41.65 11.39
C LYS A 416 9.49 41.12 10.59
N PRO A 417 8.44 41.94 10.40
CA PRO A 417 7.27 41.52 9.64
C PRO A 417 7.63 41.23 8.17
N PRO A 418 6.87 40.33 7.50
CA PRO A 418 7.11 40.00 6.10
C PRO A 418 6.90 41.21 5.20
N PHE A 419 7.73 41.31 4.17
CA PHE A 419 7.61 42.34 3.13
C PHE A 419 6.68 41.85 2.01
N LEU A 420 5.73 42.69 1.61
CA LEU A 420 4.80 42.39 0.52
C LEU A 420 5.39 42.77 -0.85
N SER A 421 4.88 42.14 -1.93
CA SER A 421 5.23 42.55 -3.29
C SER A 421 4.61 43.90 -3.67
N LYS A 422 5.27 44.65 -4.57
CA LYS A 422 4.79 45.96 -5.05
C LYS A 422 3.42 45.85 -5.74
N GLY A 423 2.36 46.30 -5.05
CA GLY A 423 0.99 46.32 -5.57
C GLY A 423 -0.02 45.49 -4.77
N VAL A 424 0.39 44.86 -3.67
CA VAL A 424 -0.54 44.30 -2.68
C VAL A 424 -1.05 45.44 -1.79
N ASP A 425 -2.37 45.57 -1.68
CA ASP A 425 -3.02 46.51 -0.76
C ASP A 425 -3.03 45.94 0.67
N PRO A 426 -2.36 46.56 1.65
CA PRO A 426 -2.34 46.10 3.05
C PRO A 426 -3.72 46.07 3.72
N THR A 427 -4.72 46.74 3.15
CA THR A 427 -6.10 46.79 3.67
C THR A 427 -7.03 45.77 3.03
N SER A 428 -6.50 44.86 2.22
CA SER A 428 -7.28 43.81 1.56
C SER A 428 -7.91 42.84 2.56
N ASP A 429 -9.18 42.51 2.33
CA ASP A 429 -9.96 41.48 3.04
C ASP A 429 -9.39 40.06 2.88
N VAL A 430 -8.46 39.86 1.95
CA VAL A 430 -7.69 38.62 1.78
C VAL A 430 -6.89 38.28 3.04
N PHE A 431 -6.38 39.28 3.75
CA PHE A 431 -5.59 39.06 4.97
C PHE A 431 -6.42 38.50 6.13
N ASP A 432 -7.73 38.80 6.19
CA ASP A 432 -8.63 38.26 7.22
C ASP A 432 -8.80 36.74 7.11
N ARG A 433 -8.46 36.16 5.95
CA ARG A 433 -8.50 34.71 5.69
C ARG A 433 -7.18 34.00 5.95
N ILE A 434 -6.11 34.75 6.25
CA ILE A 434 -4.82 34.20 6.66
C ILE A 434 -4.80 34.16 8.20
N GLN A 435 -5.00 32.96 8.75
CA GLN A 435 -5.04 32.72 10.18
C GLN A 435 -3.62 32.52 10.71
N MET A 436 -3.12 33.48 11.49
CA MET A 436 -1.80 33.39 12.12
C MET A 436 -1.88 32.52 13.39
N LYS A 437 -1.05 31.48 13.47
CA LYS A 437 -0.93 30.62 14.65
C LYS A 437 0.49 30.66 15.20
N TYR A 438 0.65 31.21 16.39
CA TYR A 438 1.94 31.29 17.06
C TYR A 438 2.23 30.03 17.86
N VAL A 439 3.37 29.41 17.58
CA VAL A 439 3.85 28.21 18.26
C VAL A 439 5.25 28.46 18.81
N GLU A 440 5.59 27.84 19.94
CA GLU A 440 6.90 28.00 20.60
C GLU A 440 7.80 26.76 20.44
N ASP A 441 7.24 25.57 20.19
CA ASP A 441 7.97 24.29 20.15
C ASP A 441 7.29 23.22 19.27
N GLU A 442 7.93 22.04 19.14
CA GLU A 442 7.38 20.88 18.41
C GLU A 442 5.97 20.49 18.88
N GLU A 443 5.64 20.70 20.15
CA GLU A 443 4.38 20.24 20.74
C GLU A 443 3.21 21.08 20.24
N GLY A 444 3.40 22.38 20.03
CA GLY A 444 2.38 23.23 19.43
C GLY A 444 2.09 22.87 17.97
N ILE A 445 3.10 22.45 17.21
CA ILE A 445 2.91 21.93 15.84
C ILE A 445 2.14 20.61 15.91
N ASN A 446 2.59 19.69 16.77
CA ASN A 446 1.97 18.38 16.90
C ASN A 446 0.51 18.49 17.36
N LYS A 447 0.19 19.37 18.31
CA LYS A 447 -1.21 19.61 18.74
C LYS A 447 -2.07 20.18 17.63
N PHE A 448 -1.52 21.03 16.76
CA PHE A 448 -2.28 21.57 15.63
C PHE A 448 -2.65 20.49 14.62
N PHE A 449 -1.67 19.72 14.13
CA PHE A 449 -1.95 18.67 13.14
C PHE A 449 -2.69 17.47 13.73
N ALA A 450 -2.46 17.16 15.02
CA ALA A 450 -3.25 16.16 15.70
C ALA A 450 -4.73 16.53 15.74
N ALA A 451 -5.13 17.80 15.74
CA ALA A 451 -6.54 18.20 15.77
C ALA A 451 -7.27 18.06 14.41
N PHE A 452 -6.59 17.72 13.31
CA PHE A 452 -7.20 17.66 11.99
C PHE A 452 -8.36 16.66 11.91
N HIS A 453 -8.29 15.54 12.64
CA HIS A 453 -9.38 14.55 12.69
C HIS A 453 -10.65 15.04 13.41
N MET A 454 -10.60 16.19 14.10
CA MET A 454 -11.76 16.77 14.78
C MET A 454 -12.42 17.90 13.98
N HIS A 455 -11.99 18.14 12.74
CA HIS A 455 -12.49 19.22 11.90
C HIS A 455 -12.98 18.68 10.56
N ASP A 456 -14.15 19.15 10.12
CA ASP A 456 -14.72 18.79 8.80
C ASP A 456 -14.32 19.77 7.69
N THR A 457 -13.75 20.92 8.06
CA THR A 457 -13.32 21.95 7.12
C THR A 457 -11.84 22.25 7.28
N PHE A 458 -11.09 22.10 6.20
CA PHE A 458 -9.63 22.27 6.19
C PHE A 458 -9.19 23.53 5.44
N PRO A 459 -8.08 24.17 5.85
CA PRO A 459 -7.50 25.27 5.11
C PRO A 459 -7.00 24.79 3.74
N ALA A 460 -6.98 25.67 2.74
CA ALA A 460 -6.39 25.34 1.44
C ALA A 460 -4.86 25.17 1.52
N LEU A 461 -4.24 25.83 2.49
CA LEU A 461 -2.80 25.81 2.71
C LEU A 461 -2.48 25.96 4.19
N VAL A 462 -1.55 25.15 4.66
CA VAL A 462 -0.83 25.35 5.93
C VAL A 462 0.60 25.75 5.61
N VAL A 463 1.06 26.84 6.19
CA VAL A 463 2.45 27.31 6.09
C VAL A 463 3.13 27.13 7.44
N ILE A 464 4.33 26.58 7.46
CA ILE A 464 5.20 26.55 8.65
C ILE A 464 6.49 27.31 8.34
N ASP A 465 6.67 28.46 8.98
CA ASP A 465 7.88 29.25 8.85
C ASP A 465 8.97 28.77 9.80
N ASP A 466 10.13 28.43 9.23
CA ASP A 466 11.38 28.02 9.87
C ASP A 466 11.23 26.78 10.78
N LEU A 467 10.79 25.67 10.19
CA LEU A 467 10.47 24.42 10.88
C LEU A 467 11.59 23.97 11.83
N GLY A 468 12.85 24.12 11.42
CA GLY A 468 14.02 23.71 12.20
C GLY A 468 14.17 24.42 13.56
N GLU A 469 13.52 25.56 13.77
CA GLU A 469 13.57 26.33 15.03
C GLU A 469 12.77 25.67 16.16
N PHE A 470 11.68 24.99 15.85
CA PHE A 470 10.79 24.39 16.86
C PHE A 470 11.38 23.16 17.55
N PHE A 471 12.55 22.70 17.08
CA PHE A 471 13.25 21.52 17.58
C PHE A 471 14.53 21.91 18.31
N ASP A 472 14.41 22.30 19.58
CA ASP A 472 15.56 22.52 20.45
C ASP A 472 16.28 21.20 20.75
N GLU A 473 17.59 21.18 20.50
CA GLU A 473 18.39 19.96 20.57
C GLU A 473 18.40 19.32 21.96
N ARG A 474 18.50 20.14 23.03
CA ARG A 474 18.56 19.62 24.40
C ARG A 474 17.21 19.09 24.84
N ASN A 475 16.14 19.82 24.55
CA ASN A 475 14.78 19.40 24.89
C ASN A 475 14.40 18.11 24.17
N CYS A 476 14.73 18.00 22.87
CA CYS A 476 14.47 16.78 22.12
C CYS A 476 15.31 15.60 22.63
N GLN A 477 16.60 15.78 22.94
CA GLN A 477 17.43 14.70 23.48
C GLN A 477 16.90 14.17 24.81
N GLN A 478 16.45 15.06 25.69
CA GLN A 478 15.85 14.70 26.98
C GLN A 478 14.50 13.97 26.78
N ARG A 479 13.61 14.52 25.94
CA ARG A 479 12.27 13.94 25.70
C ARG A 479 12.36 12.53 25.11
N TYR A 480 13.23 12.34 24.13
CA TYR A 480 13.35 11.08 23.40
C TYR A 480 14.42 10.15 23.95
N HIS A 481 15.08 10.50 25.06
CA HIS A 481 16.15 9.72 25.69
C HIS A 481 17.22 9.24 24.70
N SER A 482 17.55 10.09 23.71
CA SER A 482 18.39 9.71 22.57
C SER A 482 19.28 10.87 22.13
N PRO A 483 20.57 10.64 21.81
CA PRO A 483 21.44 11.67 21.27
C PRO A 483 20.95 12.22 19.92
N ARG A 484 20.14 11.43 19.18
CA ARG A 484 19.49 11.82 17.92
C ARG A 484 18.06 12.31 18.13
N GLY A 485 17.71 12.76 19.35
CA GLY A 485 16.36 13.15 19.71
C GLY A 485 15.76 14.23 18.79
N ARG A 486 16.57 15.20 18.35
CA ARG A 486 16.14 16.27 17.42
C ARG A 486 15.70 15.73 16.06
N GLU A 487 16.44 14.77 15.52
CA GLU A 487 16.13 14.16 14.23
C GLU A 487 14.87 13.29 14.34
N LEU A 488 14.73 12.55 15.43
CA LEU A 488 13.55 11.75 15.71
C LEU A 488 12.29 12.63 15.85
N ALA A 489 12.42 13.76 16.53
CA ALA A 489 11.39 14.78 16.68
C ALA A 489 10.91 15.33 15.33
N MET A 490 11.86 15.70 14.47
CA MET A 490 11.57 16.21 13.12
C MET A 490 10.87 15.15 12.26
N VAL A 491 11.34 13.90 12.28
CA VAL A 491 10.72 12.79 11.54
C VAL A 491 9.29 12.56 12.01
N ARG A 492 9.05 12.53 13.32
CA ARG A 492 7.70 12.31 13.88
C ARG A 492 6.74 13.45 13.53
N THR A 493 7.21 14.69 13.62
CA THR A 493 6.40 15.86 13.29
C THR A 493 6.07 15.91 11.80
N LEU A 494 7.05 15.66 10.92
CA LEU A 494 6.82 15.60 9.47
C LEU A 494 5.87 14.47 9.07
N ALA A 495 5.98 13.31 9.72
CA ALA A 495 5.05 12.20 9.51
C ALA A 495 3.60 12.58 9.92
N LEU A 496 3.45 13.22 11.08
CA LEU A 496 2.14 13.70 11.54
C LEU A 496 1.56 14.75 10.58
N CYS A 497 2.38 15.70 10.12
CA CYS A 497 1.98 16.68 9.12
C CYS A 497 1.50 16.01 7.83
N ARG A 498 2.25 15.01 7.31
CA ARG A 498 1.85 14.28 6.10
C ARG A 498 0.50 13.59 6.27
N ASN A 499 0.31 12.89 7.38
CA ASN A 499 -0.95 12.19 7.65
C ASN A 499 -2.13 13.17 7.73
N ALA A 500 -1.95 14.29 8.44
CA ALA A 500 -2.99 15.30 8.57
C ALA A 500 -3.34 15.97 7.23
N ILE A 501 -2.35 16.22 6.37
CA ILE A 501 -2.57 16.80 5.04
C ILE A 501 -3.22 15.79 4.09
N ASN A 502 -2.83 14.51 4.16
CA ASN A 502 -3.49 13.45 3.40
C ASN A 502 -4.97 13.33 3.80
N HIS A 503 -5.26 13.31 5.10
CA HIS A 503 -6.64 13.30 5.60
C HIS A 503 -7.44 14.53 5.15
N ALA A 504 -6.85 15.72 5.21
CA ALA A 504 -7.50 16.92 4.68
C ALA A 504 -7.83 16.78 3.19
N ASN A 505 -6.91 16.20 2.40
CA ASN A 505 -7.06 15.99 0.96
C ASN A 505 -8.15 14.99 0.57
N GLU A 506 -8.60 14.12 1.47
CA GLU A 506 -9.77 13.24 1.26
C GLU A 506 -11.06 14.06 1.10
N THR A 507 -11.16 15.19 1.79
CA THR A 507 -12.36 16.05 1.78
C THR A 507 -12.20 17.27 0.87
N GLY A 508 -10.97 17.68 0.57
CA GLY A 508 -10.68 18.71 -0.43
C GLY A 508 -9.22 19.19 -0.40
N PRO A 509 -8.77 19.92 -1.43
CA PRO A 509 -7.36 20.24 -1.60
C PRO A 509 -6.81 21.07 -0.42
N CYS A 510 -5.73 20.56 0.18
CA CYS A 510 -4.96 21.12 1.28
C CYS A 510 -3.47 20.87 1.02
N MET A 511 -2.68 21.94 1.00
CA MET A 511 -1.22 21.87 0.81
C MET A 511 -0.48 22.23 2.10
N LEU A 512 0.76 21.76 2.24
CA LEU A 512 1.70 22.15 3.28
C LEU A 512 2.96 22.75 2.68
N LEU A 513 3.26 23.99 3.07
CA LEU A 513 4.48 24.69 2.70
C LEU A 513 5.37 24.86 3.93
N LEU A 514 6.55 24.24 3.89
CA LEU A 514 7.55 24.31 4.94
C LEU A 514 8.67 25.26 4.54
N SER A 515 9.24 25.99 5.48
CA SER A 515 10.53 26.65 5.27
C SER A 515 11.59 26.20 6.27
N ASP A 516 12.85 26.23 5.85
CA ASP A 516 13.98 25.96 6.76
C ASP A 516 15.20 26.83 6.40
N THR A 517 15.91 27.26 7.42
CA THR A 517 17.10 28.10 7.34
C THR A 517 18.37 27.27 7.46
N HIS A 518 19.26 27.37 6.47
CA HIS A 518 20.57 26.72 6.53
C HIS A 518 21.74 27.71 6.47
N HIS A 519 22.81 27.38 7.21
CA HIS A 519 24.07 28.11 7.19
C HIS A 519 25.06 27.35 6.29
N GLY A 520 25.18 27.73 5.01
CA GLY A 520 26.09 27.11 4.04
C GLY A 520 25.41 26.81 2.69
N ASP A 521 25.99 25.91 1.89
CA ASP A 521 25.45 25.53 0.57
C ASP A 521 24.39 24.41 0.62
N THR A 522 24.26 23.72 1.76
CA THR A 522 23.43 22.52 1.91
C THR A 522 22.51 22.62 3.14
N LEU A 523 21.24 22.24 2.97
CA LEU A 523 20.26 22.17 4.04
C LEU A 523 20.66 21.09 5.08
N ARG A 524 20.68 21.46 6.36
CA ARG A 524 20.87 20.50 7.45
C ARG A 524 19.68 19.53 7.45
N PHE A 525 19.95 18.23 7.60
CA PHE A 525 18.93 17.18 7.54
C PHE A 525 18.17 17.07 6.21
N LEU A 526 18.78 17.47 5.09
CA LEU A 526 18.18 17.32 3.75
C LEU A 526 17.70 15.88 3.47
N HIS A 527 18.40 14.87 4.01
CA HIS A 527 18.01 13.47 3.91
C HIS A 527 16.68 13.15 4.61
N ILE A 528 16.33 13.86 5.68
CA ILE A 528 15.04 13.73 6.36
C ILE A 528 13.97 14.37 5.50
N TYR A 529 14.17 15.62 5.06
CA TYR A 529 13.20 16.33 4.24
C TYR A 529 12.87 15.62 2.93
N LYS A 530 13.87 15.10 2.22
CA LYS A 530 13.70 14.34 0.97
C LYS A 530 12.77 13.13 1.09
N ARG A 531 12.56 12.60 2.30
CA ARG A 531 11.63 11.49 2.55
C ARG A 531 10.16 11.94 2.61
N TRP A 532 9.90 13.22 2.90
CA TRP A 532 8.56 13.72 3.25
C TRP A 532 8.03 14.80 2.29
N VAL A 533 8.91 15.47 1.54
CA VAL A 533 8.56 16.60 0.66
C VAL A 533 8.66 16.20 -0.80
N ASN A 534 7.71 16.66 -1.62
CA ASN A 534 7.65 16.34 -3.04
C ASN A 534 8.56 17.26 -3.87
N SER A 535 8.57 18.54 -3.53
CA SER A 535 9.30 19.58 -4.25
C SER A 535 10.16 20.41 -3.30
N ILE A 536 11.44 20.61 -3.66
CA ILE A 536 12.38 21.42 -2.89
C ILE A 536 12.77 22.65 -3.70
N TYR A 537 12.41 23.81 -3.16
CA TYR A 537 12.82 25.12 -3.65
C TYR A 537 14.00 25.60 -2.82
N THR A 538 15.12 25.89 -3.49
CA THR A 538 16.34 26.37 -2.82
C THR A 538 16.66 27.79 -3.23
N ILE A 539 16.87 28.67 -2.26
CA ILE A 539 17.32 30.04 -2.44
C ILE A 539 18.83 30.08 -2.30
N LYS A 540 19.51 30.65 -3.29
CA LYS A 540 20.93 30.98 -3.22
C LYS A 540 21.13 32.48 -3.36
N GLY A 541 22.01 33.06 -2.55
CA GLY A 541 22.41 34.46 -2.70
C GLY A 541 23.37 34.59 -3.88
N ASP A 542 23.17 35.61 -4.70
CA ASP A 542 23.98 35.87 -5.90
C ASP A 542 25.11 36.89 -5.64
N GLY A 543 25.39 37.19 -4.37
CA GLY A 543 26.48 38.08 -3.94
C GLY A 543 26.25 39.59 -4.17
N ILE A 544 25.26 39.98 -4.98
CA ILE A 544 24.99 41.39 -5.38
C ILE A 544 23.67 41.92 -4.76
N GLY A 545 23.21 41.33 -3.64
CA GLY A 545 21.97 41.74 -2.96
C GLY A 545 20.67 41.20 -3.60
N SER A 546 20.80 40.35 -4.61
CA SER A 546 19.70 39.55 -5.18
C SER A 546 19.86 38.06 -4.82
N TYR A 547 18.74 37.35 -4.93
CA TYR A 547 18.57 35.94 -4.59
C TYR A 547 18.00 35.19 -5.78
N ILE A 548 18.44 33.94 -5.96
CA ILE A 548 17.96 33.05 -7.00
C ILE A 548 17.21 31.90 -6.33
N LEU A 549 15.92 31.80 -6.59
CA LEU A 549 15.06 30.66 -6.24
C LEU A 549 15.19 29.61 -7.35
N ARG A 550 15.58 28.38 -7.01
CA ARG A 550 15.64 27.24 -7.94
C ARG A 550 14.69 26.15 -7.50
N CYS A 551 13.96 25.58 -8.45
CA CYS A 551 13.15 24.39 -8.21
C CYS A 551 13.90 23.15 -8.67
N ASN A 552 14.09 22.20 -7.75
CA ASN A 552 14.52 20.85 -8.08
C ASN A 552 13.29 19.94 -8.01
N SER A 553 12.55 19.81 -9.11
CA SER A 553 11.48 18.80 -9.23
C SER A 553 12.11 17.47 -9.63
N LEU A 554 11.75 16.39 -8.94
CA LEU A 554 12.24 15.04 -9.25
C LEU A 554 11.70 14.48 -10.59
N GLU A 555 10.67 15.10 -11.17
CA GLU A 555 9.91 14.52 -12.29
C GLU A 555 10.21 15.16 -13.65
N THR A 556 10.91 16.30 -13.72
CA THR A 556 11.19 16.98 -14.99
C THR A 556 12.64 17.40 -15.13
N ALA A 557 13.28 17.01 -16.24
CA ALA A 557 14.64 17.44 -16.65
C ALA A 557 14.75 18.95 -17.00
N ARG A 558 13.84 19.78 -16.48
CA ARG A 558 13.78 21.23 -16.69
C ARG A 558 14.10 21.94 -15.39
N THR A 559 15.27 22.57 -15.33
CA THR A 559 15.62 23.44 -14.21
C THR A 559 15.06 24.83 -14.48
N LYS A 560 14.10 25.26 -13.64
CA LYS A 560 13.56 26.62 -13.67
C LYS A 560 14.04 27.40 -12.46
N ALA A 561 14.38 28.67 -12.68
CA ALA A 561 14.91 29.56 -11.66
C ALA A 561 14.27 30.95 -11.73
N ALA A 562 14.11 31.62 -10.59
CA ALA A 562 13.60 32.99 -10.51
C ALA A 562 14.55 33.85 -9.68
N ARG A 563 14.94 35.02 -10.21
CA ARG A 563 15.77 36.00 -9.52
C ARG A 563 14.90 37.06 -8.88
N TYR A 564 15.18 37.39 -7.62
CA TYR A 564 14.45 38.39 -6.87
C TYR A 564 15.35 39.15 -5.90
N SER A 565 14.93 40.34 -5.52
CA SER A 565 15.61 41.15 -4.51
C SER A 565 14.63 41.67 -3.47
N VAL A 566 15.17 41.96 -2.28
CA VAL A 566 14.45 42.68 -1.24
C VAL A 566 14.98 44.11 -1.26
N SER A 567 14.21 45.03 -1.85
CA SER A 567 14.61 46.44 -1.99
C SER A 567 13.49 47.36 -1.49
N LEU A 568 13.86 48.42 -0.77
CA LEU A 568 12.92 49.43 -0.25
C LEU A 568 11.74 48.83 0.54
N GLN A 569 11.97 47.76 1.32
CA GLN A 569 10.93 47.02 2.07
C GLN A 569 9.88 46.31 1.19
N TYR A 570 10.19 46.05 -0.09
CA TYR A 570 9.35 45.26 -0.98
C TYR A 570 10.10 44.02 -1.50
N LEU A 571 9.33 42.96 -1.73
CA LEU A 571 9.77 41.80 -2.50
C LEU A 571 9.62 42.10 -4.01
N VAL A 572 10.73 42.09 -4.76
CA VAL A 572 10.75 42.44 -6.19
C VAL A 572 11.25 41.25 -7.01
N LEU A 573 10.44 40.77 -7.96
CA LEU A 573 10.86 39.80 -8.97
C LEU A 573 11.65 40.52 -10.06
N GLU A 574 12.87 40.06 -10.34
CA GLU A 574 13.75 40.66 -11.34
C GLU A 574 13.65 39.91 -12.68
N GLU A 575 13.91 38.60 -12.70
CA GLU A 575 13.97 37.78 -13.92
C GLU A 575 13.57 36.31 -13.66
N THR A 576 13.16 35.58 -14.69
CA THR A 576 12.86 34.14 -14.66
C THR A 576 13.62 33.40 -15.76
N TYR A 577 14.22 32.25 -15.45
CA TYR A 577 15.02 31.41 -16.34
C TYR A 577 14.39 30.02 -16.48
N GLU A 578 14.34 29.49 -17.71
CA GLU A 578 14.00 28.08 -18.01
C GLU A 578 15.14 27.48 -18.85
N ASN A 579 15.86 26.49 -18.33
CA ASN A 579 16.90 25.78 -19.08
C ASN A 579 16.41 24.38 -19.49
N GLU A 580 16.47 24.06 -20.79
CA GLU A 580 16.40 22.69 -21.30
C GLU A 580 17.83 22.13 -21.30
N GLU A 581 18.17 21.21 -20.38
CA GLU A 581 19.46 20.53 -20.44
C GLU A 581 19.50 19.61 -21.67
N GLN A 582 20.34 19.97 -22.66
CA GLN A 582 20.67 19.12 -23.80
C GLN A 582 21.52 17.94 -23.31
N ARG A 583 20.86 16.77 -23.23
CA ARG A 583 21.34 15.38 -23.24
C ARG A 583 22.67 15.03 -22.57
#